data_AF-A0A970BEK5-F1
#
_entry.id   AF-A0A970BEK5-F1
#
_cell.length_a   1.000
_cell.length_b   1.000
_cell.length_c   1.000
_cell.angle_alpha   90.00
_cell.angle_beta   90.00
_cell.angle_gamma   90.00
#
_symmetry.space_group_name_H-M   'P 1'
#
loop_
_entity.id
_entity.type
_entity.pdbx_description
1 polymer ?
#
loop_
_entity_poly.entity_id
_entity_poly.type
_entity_poly.pdbx_seq_one_letter_code
_entity_poly.pdbx_strand_id
1 'polypeptide(L)'
;MYLRKILDEVELFRIMGGEPLLHPNVIDFVKIYREVFPNGRLALVTNGLLLPKFIKTYSKEINALNCEIHITSYPTFKQKLSKYKKLLKKNSVKFNITSNSTFYRHIDLIQEQLAQKAFDYCRKYFHCPALKNGKVYQCSGLAYINIFNNYFNLDIEEPNSFNIMDENIVYSGLVDFINSPNKLCKNCFYRQEGFSWGKSERKISEWVINTK
;
A
#
# COMPACT_ATOMS: atom_id res chain seq x y z
N MET A 1 16.61 -7.85 -6.26
CA MET A 1 17.99 -7.43 -6.60
C MET A 1 18.25 -5.95 -6.33
N TYR A 2 17.60 -5.01 -7.04
CA TYR A 2 17.94 -3.58 -6.94
C TYR A 2 17.86 -2.99 -5.52
N LEU A 3 16.77 -3.23 -4.78
CA LEU A 3 16.66 -2.75 -3.40
C LEU A 3 17.78 -3.26 -2.49
N ARG A 4 18.28 -4.49 -2.71
CA ARG A 4 19.34 -5.07 -1.89
C ARG A 4 20.69 -4.39 -2.09
N LYS A 5 20.88 -3.65 -3.19
CA LYS A 5 22.09 -2.83 -3.41
C LYS A 5 22.21 -1.70 -2.39
N ILE A 6 21.10 -1.25 -1.80
CA ILE A 6 21.05 -0.08 -0.92
C ILE A 6 20.33 -0.32 0.40
N LEU A 7 19.67 -1.46 0.58
CA LEU A 7 18.99 -1.83 1.80
C LEU A 7 19.59 -3.14 2.30
N ASP A 8 20.00 -3.14 3.57
CA ASP A 8 20.41 -4.37 4.24
C ASP A 8 19.24 -5.26 4.56
N GLU A 9 18.20 -4.65 5.12
CA GLU A 9 16.98 -5.32 5.48
C GLU A 9 15.80 -4.37 5.32
N VAL A 10 14.61 -4.96 5.18
CA VAL A 10 13.35 -4.23 5.17
C VAL A 10 12.56 -4.69 6.38
N GLU A 11 12.23 -3.75 7.27
CA GLU A 11 11.48 -4.03 8.49
C GLU A 11 10.16 -4.74 8.18
N LEU A 12 9.43 -4.26 7.15
CA LEU A 12 8.22 -4.90 6.64
C LEU A 12 7.96 -4.52 5.19
N PHE A 13 8.03 -5.51 4.31
CA PHE A 13 7.59 -5.37 2.93
C PHE A 13 6.17 -5.91 2.77
N ARG A 14 5.26 -5.07 2.25
CA ARG A 14 3.87 -5.48 2.00
C ARG A 14 3.64 -5.57 0.50
N ILE A 15 3.22 -6.74 0.05
CA ILE A 15 2.70 -6.91 -1.31
C ILE A 15 1.23 -6.50 -1.27
N MET A 16 0.94 -5.38 -1.92
CA MET A 16 -0.36 -4.69 -1.93
C MET A 16 -0.70 -4.24 -3.36
N GLY A 17 -1.86 -3.62 -3.55
CA GLY A 17 -2.28 -3.07 -4.84
C GLY A 17 -3.78 -3.20 -4.98
N GLY A 18 -4.24 -3.81 -6.07
CA GLY A 18 -5.60 -4.32 -6.18
C GLY A 18 -5.86 -5.44 -5.16
N GLU A 19 -6.24 -6.63 -5.62
CA GLU A 19 -6.31 -7.82 -4.77
C GLU A 19 -5.15 -8.77 -5.11
N PRO A 20 -4.07 -8.83 -4.30
CA PRO A 20 -2.91 -9.66 -4.58
C PRO A 20 -3.22 -11.13 -4.81
N LEU A 21 -4.24 -11.68 -4.13
CA LEU A 21 -4.62 -13.09 -4.28
C LEU A 21 -5.27 -13.42 -5.64
N LEU A 22 -5.54 -12.42 -6.49
CA LEU A 22 -5.94 -12.63 -7.88
C LEU A 22 -4.75 -12.85 -8.83
N HIS A 23 -3.54 -12.47 -8.42
CA HIS A 23 -2.38 -12.55 -9.30
C HIS A 23 -1.92 -14.01 -9.44
N PRO A 24 -1.83 -14.58 -10.66
CA PRO A 24 -1.52 -16.00 -10.87
C PRO A 24 -0.15 -16.39 -10.29
N ASN A 25 0.80 -15.45 -10.30
CA ASN A 25 2.17 -15.65 -9.81
C ASN A 25 2.43 -14.99 -8.44
N VAL A 26 1.41 -14.75 -7.60
CA VAL A 26 1.61 -14.04 -6.31
C VAL A 26 2.67 -14.70 -5.42
N ILE A 27 2.76 -16.04 -5.45
CA ILE A 27 3.76 -16.79 -4.67
C ILE A 27 5.19 -16.55 -5.19
N ASP A 28 5.36 -16.29 -6.48
CA ASP A 28 6.69 -16.06 -7.04
C ASP A 28 7.27 -14.73 -6.53
N PHE A 29 6.43 -13.72 -6.32
CA PHE A 29 6.86 -12.48 -5.66
C PHE A 29 7.31 -12.70 -4.21
N VAL A 30 6.63 -13.60 -3.48
CA VAL A 30 7.00 -13.99 -2.11
C VAL A 30 8.36 -14.69 -2.10
N LYS A 31 8.59 -15.62 -3.04
CA LYS A 31 9.87 -16.32 -3.19
C LYS A 31 11.01 -15.36 -3.52
N ILE A 32 10.82 -14.51 -4.55
CA ILE A 32 11.81 -13.51 -4.96
C ILE A 32 12.15 -12.58 -3.79
N TYR A 33 11.15 -12.12 -3.03
CA TYR A 33 11.43 -11.31 -1.85
C TYR A 33 12.28 -12.06 -0.83
N ARG A 34 11.93 -13.31 -0.51
CA ARG A 34 12.65 -14.10 0.50
C ARG A 34 14.10 -14.40 0.08
N GLU A 35 14.35 -14.60 -1.20
CA GLU A 35 15.71 -14.75 -1.75
C GLU A 35 16.53 -13.47 -1.57
N VAL A 36 15.90 -12.30 -1.76
CA VAL A 36 16.57 -11.01 -1.67
C VAL A 36 16.76 -10.55 -0.21
N PHE A 37 15.78 -10.80 0.65
CA PHE A 37 15.77 -10.43 2.07
C PHE A 37 15.40 -11.63 2.95
N PRO A 38 16.37 -12.53 3.26
CA PRO A 38 16.11 -13.78 3.98
C PRO A 38 15.48 -13.59 5.36
N ASN A 39 15.81 -12.50 6.05
CA ASN A 39 15.34 -12.22 7.41
C ASN A 39 14.21 -11.17 7.47
N GLY A 40 14.04 -10.37 6.41
CA GLY A 40 13.09 -9.27 6.38
C GLY A 40 11.65 -9.76 6.53
N ARG A 41 10.80 -8.97 7.19
CA ARG A 41 9.38 -9.33 7.31
C ARG A 41 8.67 -9.08 5.99
N LEU A 42 7.77 -9.99 5.65
CA LEU A 42 7.01 -9.97 4.41
C LEU A 42 5.55 -10.22 4.73
N ALA A 43 4.65 -9.45 4.12
CA ALA A 43 3.22 -9.70 4.21
C ALA A 43 2.52 -9.61 2.85
N LEU A 44 1.61 -10.55 2.59
CA LEU A 44 0.58 -10.41 1.55
C LEU A 44 -0.64 -9.72 2.14
N VAL A 45 -1.06 -8.62 1.53
CA VAL A 45 -2.27 -7.90 1.95
C VAL A 45 -3.47 -8.39 1.15
N THR A 46 -4.64 -8.58 1.78
CA THR A 46 -5.85 -9.06 1.10
C THR A 46 -7.13 -8.51 1.74
N ASN A 47 -8.18 -8.37 0.92
CA ASN A 47 -9.55 -8.15 1.41
C ASN A 47 -10.17 -9.43 2.02
N GLY A 48 -9.50 -10.57 1.84
CA GLY A 48 -9.83 -11.86 2.42
C GLY A 48 -10.85 -12.70 1.65
N LEU A 49 -11.52 -12.19 0.61
CA LEU A 49 -12.54 -12.94 -0.13
C LEU A 49 -12.02 -14.27 -0.71
N LEU A 50 -10.78 -14.26 -1.19
CA LEU A 50 -10.12 -15.42 -1.81
C LEU A 50 -9.28 -16.24 -0.81
N LEU A 51 -9.18 -15.79 0.44
CA LEU A 51 -8.29 -16.37 1.43
C LEU A 51 -8.53 -17.87 1.67
N PRO A 52 -9.78 -18.40 1.75
CA PRO A 52 -9.98 -19.83 1.98
C PRO A 52 -9.37 -20.70 0.88
N LYS A 53 -9.55 -20.30 -0.39
CA LYS A 53 -8.99 -21.02 -1.53
C LYS A 53 -7.46 -20.91 -1.50
N PHE A 54 -6.95 -19.70 -1.28
CA PHE A 54 -5.52 -19.45 -1.24
C PHE A 54 -4.80 -20.26 -0.16
N ILE A 55 -5.30 -20.27 1.08
CA ILE A 55 -4.70 -21.02 2.19
C ILE A 55 -4.80 -22.52 1.97
N LYS A 56 -5.88 -23.02 1.35
CA LYS A 56 -5.98 -24.44 0.98
C LYS A 56 -4.86 -24.85 0.01
N THR A 57 -4.47 -23.95 -0.90
CA THR A 57 -3.47 -24.24 -1.94
C THR A 57 -2.05 -23.99 -1.46
N TYR A 58 -1.78 -22.89 -0.75
CA TYR A 58 -0.42 -22.37 -0.56
C TYR A 58 0.03 -22.21 0.90
N SER A 59 -0.70 -22.78 1.88
CA SER A 59 -0.34 -22.58 3.30
C SER A 59 1.06 -23.07 3.64
N LYS A 60 1.50 -24.20 3.06
CA LYS A 60 2.82 -24.76 3.29
C LYS A 60 3.92 -23.84 2.77
N GLU A 61 3.76 -23.33 1.55
CA GLU A 61 4.68 -22.40 0.90
C GLU A 61 4.77 -21.08 1.66
N ILE A 62 3.63 -20.51 2.05
CA ILE A 62 3.59 -19.26 2.83
C ILE A 62 4.32 -19.41 4.17
N ASN A 63 4.14 -20.54 4.85
CA ASN A 63 4.84 -20.83 6.10
C ASN A 63 6.35 -21.00 5.89
N ALA A 64 6.75 -21.79 4.89
CA ALA A 64 8.16 -22.04 4.57
C ALA A 64 8.88 -20.74 4.18
N LEU A 65 8.19 -19.83 3.49
CA LEU A 65 8.70 -18.51 3.10
C LEU A 65 8.53 -17.45 4.20
N ASN A 66 8.07 -17.83 5.40
CA ASN A 66 7.83 -16.93 6.54
C ASN A 66 7.06 -15.66 6.15
N CYS A 67 6.01 -15.83 5.33
CA CYS A 67 5.17 -14.72 4.87
C CYS A 67 3.94 -14.59 5.77
N GLU A 68 3.68 -13.37 6.24
CA GLU A 68 2.49 -13.02 7.01
C GLU A 68 1.31 -12.76 6.06
N ILE A 69 0.08 -13.00 6.52
CA ILE A 69 -1.14 -12.57 5.82
C ILE A 69 -1.74 -11.38 6.56
N HIS A 70 -1.81 -10.23 5.90
CA HIS A 70 -2.40 -9.00 6.43
C HIS A 70 -3.80 -8.83 5.83
N ILE A 71 -4.83 -8.97 6.68
CA ILE A 71 -6.22 -8.92 6.23
C ILE A 71 -6.84 -7.58 6.62
N THR A 72 -7.43 -6.89 5.65
CA THR A 72 -8.32 -5.77 5.95
C THR A 72 -9.75 -6.27 6.10
N SER A 73 -10.25 -6.26 7.34
CA SER A 73 -11.60 -6.67 7.69
C SER A 73 -12.59 -5.53 7.45
N TYR A 74 -13.13 -5.47 6.23
CA TYR A 74 -14.28 -4.61 5.89
C TYR A 74 -15.58 -5.08 6.57
N PRO A 75 -16.64 -4.26 6.63
CA PRO A 75 -17.91 -4.65 7.26
C PRO A 75 -18.48 -6.00 6.80
N THR A 76 -18.40 -6.32 5.50
CA THR A 76 -18.83 -7.61 4.94
C THR A 76 -17.97 -8.81 5.36
N PHE A 77 -16.75 -8.55 5.83
CA PHE A 77 -15.82 -9.57 6.31
C PHE A 77 -16.04 -9.93 7.78
N LYS A 78 -16.62 -9.03 8.59
CA LYS A 78 -16.74 -9.19 10.05
C LYS A 78 -17.35 -10.53 10.47
N GLN A 79 -18.39 -10.99 9.77
CA GLN A 79 -19.07 -12.26 10.06
C GLN A 79 -18.19 -13.50 9.81
N LYS A 80 -17.21 -13.38 8.90
CA LYS A 80 -16.29 -14.48 8.52
C LYS A 80 -15.02 -14.51 9.37
N LEU A 81 -14.77 -13.48 10.18
CA LEU A 81 -13.53 -13.27 10.92
C LEU A 81 -13.15 -14.47 11.80
N SER A 82 -14.09 -15.00 12.57
CA SER A 82 -13.86 -16.16 13.45
C SER A 82 -13.45 -17.40 12.65
N LYS A 83 -14.16 -17.69 11.56
CA LYS A 83 -13.86 -18.81 10.65
C LYS A 83 -12.47 -18.69 10.06
N TYR A 84 -12.06 -17.49 9.64
CA TYR A 84 -10.78 -17.29 8.94
C TYR A 84 -9.61 -17.29 9.92
N LYS A 85 -9.77 -16.74 11.13
CA LYS A 85 -8.80 -16.91 12.22
C LYS A 85 -8.56 -18.39 12.52
N LYS A 86 -9.63 -19.21 12.61
CA LYS A 86 -9.51 -20.67 12.81
C LYS A 86 -8.77 -21.33 11.65
N LEU A 87 -9.10 -20.97 10.40
CA LEU A 87 -8.42 -21.49 9.21
C LEU A 87 -6.91 -21.21 9.22
N LEU A 88 -6.52 -19.96 9.49
CA LEU A 88 -5.12 -19.54 9.52
C LEU A 88 -4.35 -20.21 10.65
N LYS A 89 -4.92 -20.24 11.86
CA LYS A 89 -4.33 -20.94 13.01
C LYS A 89 -4.16 -22.43 12.76
N LYS A 90 -5.17 -23.10 12.19
CA LYS A 90 -5.11 -24.53 11.83
C LYS A 90 -3.94 -24.83 10.88
N ASN A 91 -3.59 -23.88 10.01
CA ASN A 91 -2.51 -24.01 9.05
C ASN A 91 -1.20 -23.36 9.54
N SER A 92 -1.10 -22.94 10.80
CA SER A 92 0.10 -22.26 11.36
C SER A 92 0.56 -21.02 10.59
N VAL A 93 -0.36 -20.35 9.88
CA VAL A 93 -0.04 -19.15 9.10
C VAL A 93 -0.02 -17.93 10.02
N LYS A 94 1.06 -17.13 9.97
CA LYS A 94 1.15 -15.84 10.68
C LYS A 94 0.21 -14.83 10.03
N PHE A 95 -0.53 -14.06 10.82
CA PHE A 95 -1.46 -13.08 10.27
C PHE A 95 -1.66 -11.87 11.17
N ASN A 96 -2.03 -10.77 10.53
CA ASN A 96 -2.53 -9.56 11.18
C ASN A 96 -3.89 -9.20 10.59
N ILE A 97 -4.83 -8.73 11.42
CA ILE A 97 -6.15 -8.31 10.95
C ILE A 97 -6.41 -6.90 11.42
N THR A 98 -6.62 -6.01 10.46
CA THR A 98 -7.00 -4.62 10.70
C THR A 98 -8.46 -4.45 10.29
N SER A 99 -9.30 -4.01 11.22
CA SER A 99 -10.68 -3.64 10.89
C SER A 99 -10.71 -2.24 10.33
N ASN A 100 -11.38 -2.05 9.19
CA ASN A 100 -11.62 -0.72 8.67
C ASN A 100 -13.06 -0.58 8.16
N SER A 101 -13.78 0.41 8.68
CA SER A 101 -15.13 0.77 8.26
C SER A 101 -15.24 2.21 7.77
N THR A 102 -14.16 2.99 7.88
CA THR A 102 -14.14 4.41 7.55
C THR A 102 -13.09 4.67 6.50
N PHE A 103 -13.51 5.31 5.43
CA PHE A 103 -12.67 5.75 4.32
C PHE A 103 -12.56 7.26 4.35
N TYR A 104 -11.52 7.76 3.72
CA TYR A 104 -11.16 9.16 3.82
C TYR A 104 -10.97 9.74 2.43
N ARG A 105 -11.81 10.71 2.08
CA ARG A 105 -11.49 11.62 1.00
C ARG A 105 -10.46 12.61 1.52
N HIS A 106 -9.48 12.94 0.70
CA HIS A 106 -8.33 13.73 1.11
C HIS A 106 -7.66 14.47 -0.04
N ILE A 107 -8.20 14.37 -1.26
CA ILE A 107 -7.66 15.12 -2.40
C ILE A 107 -8.18 16.55 -2.34
N ASP A 108 -7.27 17.51 -2.43
CA ASP A 108 -7.55 18.93 -2.56
C ASP A 108 -7.14 19.40 -3.96
N LEU A 109 -8.12 19.82 -4.76
CA LEU A 109 -7.90 20.34 -6.11
C LEU A 109 -7.65 21.86 -6.11
N ILE A 110 -7.96 22.58 -5.02
CA ILE A 110 -7.70 24.02 -4.89
C ILE A 110 -6.24 24.27 -4.52
N GLN A 111 -5.65 23.38 -3.70
CA GLN A 111 -4.23 23.38 -3.34
C GLN A 111 -3.78 24.60 -2.51
N GLU A 112 -4.61 25.07 -1.58
CA GLU A 112 -4.31 26.27 -0.78
C GLU A 112 -3.19 26.03 0.26
N GLN A 113 -2.95 24.78 0.61
CA GLN A 113 -1.96 24.40 1.63
C GLN A 113 -0.55 24.18 1.07
N LEU A 114 0.46 24.49 1.88
CA LEU A 114 1.85 24.20 1.56
C LEU A 114 2.14 22.69 1.60
N ALA A 115 2.90 22.20 0.61
CA ALA A 115 3.29 20.80 0.50
C ALA A 115 4.02 20.29 1.76
N GLN A 116 4.94 21.09 2.33
CA GLN A 116 5.66 20.75 3.56
C GLN A 116 4.69 20.52 4.73
N LYS A 117 3.73 21.43 4.94
CA LYS A 117 2.75 21.34 6.04
C LYS A 117 1.89 20.08 5.93
N ALA A 118 1.42 19.76 4.72
CA ALA A 118 0.65 18.55 4.46
C ALA A 118 1.48 17.28 4.69
N PHE A 119 2.73 17.29 4.25
CA PHE A 119 3.68 16.19 4.43
C PHE A 119 4.00 15.94 5.91
N ASP A 120 4.34 16.99 6.67
CA ASP A 120 4.65 16.89 8.10
C ASP A 120 3.47 16.33 8.88
N TYR A 121 2.24 16.76 8.54
CA TYR A 121 1.04 16.19 9.14
C TYR A 121 0.88 14.71 8.79
N CYS A 122 1.04 14.34 7.53
CA CYS A 122 0.96 12.96 7.08
C CYS A 122 1.98 12.07 7.80
N ARG A 123 3.23 12.51 7.93
CA ARG A 123 4.33 11.76 8.54
C ARG A 123 4.17 11.51 10.04
N LYS A 124 3.32 12.27 10.75
CA LYS A 124 2.94 11.96 12.14
C LYS A 124 2.15 10.66 12.28
N TYR A 125 1.45 10.25 11.22
CA TYR A 125 0.53 9.11 11.25
C TYR A 125 0.91 8.00 10.26
N PHE A 126 1.55 8.34 9.15
CA PHE A 126 1.76 7.43 8.02
C PHE A 126 3.20 7.47 7.49
N HIS A 127 3.82 6.29 7.45
CA HIS A 127 5.11 6.07 6.81
C HIS A 127 5.03 4.85 5.88
N CYS A 128 4.47 5.07 4.69
CA CYS A 128 4.16 4.00 3.73
C CYS A 128 4.69 4.30 2.32
N PRO A 129 6.01 4.27 2.08
CA PRO A 129 6.57 4.39 0.73
C PRO A 129 6.03 3.29 -0.18
N ALA A 130 5.78 3.62 -1.44
CA ALA A 130 5.24 2.70 -2.43
C ALA A 130 6.26 2.42 -3.53
N LEU A 131 6.51 1.14 -3.82
CA LEU A 131 7.32 0.71 -4.96
C LEU A 131 6.40 0.31 -6.11
N LYS A 132 6.59 0.91 -7.29
CA LYS A 132 5.84 0.59 -8.51
C LYS A 132 6.75 0.77 -9.72
N ASN A 133 6.84 -0.24 -10.58
CA ASN A 133 7.59 -0.20 -11.84
C ASN A 133 9.05 0.29 -11.67
N GLY A 134 9.76 -0.22 -10.67
CA GLY A 134 11.15 0.19 -10.38
C GLY A 134 11.30 1.60 -9.82
N LYS A 135 10.20 2.25 -9.42
CA LYS A 135 10.20 3.61 -8.84
C LYS A 135 9.60 3.60 -7.44
N VAL A 136 10.26 4.29 -6.51
CA VAL A 136 9.77 4.54 -5.16
C VAL A 136 9.07 5.90 -5.12
N TYR A 137 7.93 5.95 -4.44
CA TYR A 137 7.13 7.13 -4.17
C TYR A 137 6.96 7.30 -2.66
N GLN A 138 6.83 8.55 -2.18
CA GLN A 138 6.66 8.82 -0.74
C GLN A 138 5.40 8.19 -0.14
N CYS A 139 4.36 7.98 -0.96
CA CYS A 139 3.13 7.29 -0.58
C CYS A 139 2.43 6.65 -1.80
N SER A 140 1.43 5.80 -1.54
CA SER A 140 0.61 5.17 -2.58
C SER A 140 -0.23 6.17 -3.36
N GLY A 141 -0.73 7.24 -2.74
CA GLY A 141 -1.51 8.27 -3.45
C GLY A 141 -0.74 8.86 -4.64
N LEU A 142 0.54 9.16 -4.44
CA LEU A 142 1.44 9.62 -5.51
C LEU A 142 1.70 8.53 -6.56
N ALA A 143 1.97 7.30 -6.11
CA ALA A 143 2.27 6.19 -7.03
C ALA A 143 1.11 5.86 -8.01
N TYR A 144 -0.13 6.23 -7.66
CA TYR A 144 -1.33 5.89 -8.41
C TYR A 144 -2.17 7.10 -8.86
N ILE A 145 -1.66 8.33 -8.72
CA ILE A 145 -2.40 9.55 -9.07
C ILE A 145 -2.83 9.56 -10.55
N ASN A 146 -2.03 8.94 -11.41
CA ASN A 146 -2.32 8.79 -12.84
C ASN A 146 -3.66 8.05 -13.11
N ILE A 147 -4.05 7.10 -12.25
CA ILE A 147 -5.34 6.39 -12.39
C ILE A 147 -6.49 7.35 -12.11
N PHE A 148 -6.34 8.19 -11.09
CA PHE A 148 -7.34 9.20 -10.71
C PHE A 148 -7.49 10.26 -11.81
N ASN A 149 -6.37 10.77 -12.33
CA ASN A 149 -6.35 11.71 -13.45
C ASN A 149 -7.07 11.16 -14.68
N ASN A 150 -6.68 9.95 -15.12
CA ASN A 150 -7.26 9.34 -16.32
C ASN A 150 -8.75 9.09 -16.17
N TYR A 151 -9.21 8.67 -14.99
CA TYR A 151 -10.62 8.34 -14.77
C TYR A 151 -11.50 9.60 -14.74
N PHE A 152 -11.04 10.68 -14.12
CA PHE A 152 -11.81 11.94 -13.97
C PHE A 152 -11.44 13.02 -15.00
N ASN A 153 -10.58 12.70 -15.96
CA ASN A 153 -10.08 13.64 -16.96
C ASN A 153 -9.48 14.92 -16.33
N LEU A 154 -8.59 14.73 -15.36
CA LEU A 154 -7.89 15.80 -14.66
C LEU A 154 -6.43 15.89 -15.11
N ASP A 155 -5.86 17.08 -14.96
CA ASP A 155 -4.47 17.38 -15.31
C ASP A 155 -3.62 17.68 -14.06
N ILE A 156 -3.64 16.77 -13.08
CA ILE A 156 -2.72 16.87 -11.93
C ILE A 156 -1.33 16.44 -12.41
N GLU A 157 -0.32 17.28 -12.17
CA GLU A 157 1.05 16.99 -12.59
C GLU A 157 1.54 15.62 -12.08
N GLU A 158 2.42 14.97 -12.84
CA GLU A 158 3.05 13.73 -12.41
C GLU A 158 3.98 13.96 -11.19
N PRO A 159 4.01 13.04 -10.22
CA PRO A 159 4.85 13.16 -9.05
C PRO A 159 6.30 12.79 -9.36
N ASN A 160 7.22 13.46 -8.68
CA ASN A 160 8.60 12.98 -8.59
C ASN A 160 8.65 11.58 -7.98
N SER A 161 9.62 10.78 -8.43
CA SER A 161 9.84 9.41 -7.99
C SER A 161 11.32 9.10 -7.93
N PHE A 162 11.71 8.11 -7.16
CA PHE A 162 13.09 7.67 -7.01
C PHE A 162 13.30 6.35 -7.75
N ASN A 163 14.13 6.35 -8.80
CA ASN A 163 14.35 5.18 -9.64
C ASN A 163 15.34 4.21 -8.98
N ILE A 164 14.88 3.03 -8.57
CA ILE A 164 15.75 2.03 -7.93
C ILE A 164 16.62 1.26 -8.91
N MET A 165 16.38 1.40 -10.21
CA MET A 165 17.15 0.74 -11.25
C MET A 165 18.36 1.58 -11.70
N ASP A 166 18.53 2.79 -11.16
CA ASP A 166 19.73 3.59 -11.38
C ASP A 166 20.95 2.86 -10.82
N GLU A 167 22.05 2.87 -11.56
CA GLU A 167 23.31 2.22 -11.17
C GLU A 167 24.05 3.01 -10.08
N ASN A 168 23.83 4.33 -10.02
CA ASN A 168 24.50 5.23 -9.07
C ASN A 168 23.67 5.49 -7.80
N ILE A 169 22.71 4.61 -7.52
CA ILE A 169 21.81 4.72 -6.38
C ILE A 169 22.56 4.59 -5.05
N VAL A 170 22.24 5.49 -4.10
CA VAL A 170 22.78 5.45 -2.73
C VAL A 170 21.65 5.47 -1.70
N TYR A 171 21.88 4.79 -0.57
CA TYR A 171 20.90 4.65 0.52
C TYR A 171 20.44 6.00 1.07
N SER A 172 21.38 6.92 1.34
CA SER A 172 21.06 8.27 1.86
C SER A 172 20.09 9.02 0.94
N GLY A 173 20.31 8.96 -0.37
CA GLY A 173 19.42 9.58 -1.35
C GLY A 173 17.99 9.03 -1.30
N LEU A 174 17.83 7.72 -1.09
CA LEU A 174 16.50 7.12 -0.90
C LEU A 174 15.84 7.62 0.40
N VAL A 175 16.61 7.67 1.50
CA VAL A 175 16.12 8.12 2.80
C VAL A 175 15.69 9.59 2.73
N ASP A 176 16.52 10.45 2.16
CA ASP A 176 16.24 11.87 1.98
C ASP A 176 14.99 12.07 1.11
N PHE A 177 14.88 11.32 0.00
CA PHE A 177 13.72 11.38 -0.88
C PHE A 177 12.42 10.97 -0.17
N ILE A 178 12.42 9.87 0.58
CA ILE A 178 11.25 9.38 1.32
C ILE A 178 10.82 10.38 2.40
N ASN A 179 11.79 11.04 3.04
CA ASN A 179 11.58 11.98 4.14
C ASN A 179 11.42 13.44 3.70
N SER A 180 11.39 13.71 2.39
CA SER A 180 11.12 15.03 1.83
C SER A 180 9.73 15.11 1.20
N PRO A 181 9.05 16.27 1.26
CA PRO A 181 7.75 16.44 0.62
C PRO A 181 7.86 16.34 -0.90
N ASN A 182 6.85 15.74 -1.51
CA ASN A 182 6.60 15.89 -2.93
C ASN A 182 5.84 17.20 -3.19
N LYS A 183 6.04 17.86 -4.33
CA LYS A 183 5.25 19.06 -4.71
C LYS A 183 3.74 18.81 -4.62
N LEU A 184 3.29 17.59 -4.97
CA LEU A 184 1.89 17.19 -4.94
C LEU A 184 1.36 16.90 -3.53
N CYS A 185 2.19 16.96 -2.48
CA CYS A 185 1.69 16.90 -1.11
C CYS A 185 0.70 18.05 -0.83
N LYS A 186 0.78 19.17 -1.57
CA LYS A 186 -0.23 20.25 -1.51
C LYS A 186 -1.64 19.76 -1.87
N ASN A 187 -1.77 18.70 -2.67
CA ASN A 187 -3.04 18.08 -3.03
C ASN A 187 -3.60 17.12 -1.96
N CYS A 188 -2.91 16.93 -0.82
CA CYS A 188 -3.35 16.00 0.23
C CYS A 188 -3.85 16.75 1.45
N PHE A 189 -5.15 16.98 1.56
CA PHE A 189 -5.74 17.74 2.65
C PHE A 189 -5.54 17.04 4.01
N TYR A 190 -4.99 17.78 4.98
CA TYR A 190 -4.70 17.22 6.31
C TYR A 190 -5.96 16.90 7.13
N ARG A 191 -7.07 17.64 6.91
CA ARG A 191 -8.36 17.36 7.55
C ARG A 191 -9.17 16.39 6.70
N GLN A 192 -8.78 15.13 6.75
CA GLN A 192 -9.47 14.08 6.00
C GLN A 192 -10.95 13.97 6.41
N GLU A 193 -11.84 13.87 5.43
CA GLU A 193 -13.27 13.68 5.70
C GLU A 193 -13.64 12.20 5.62
N GLY A 194 -14.08 11.67 6.77
CA GLY A 194 -14.47 10.28 6.91
C GLY A 194 -15.82 10.00 6.26
N PHE A 195 -15.93 8.90 5.53
CA PHE A 195 -17.19 8.35 5.05
C PHE A 195 -17.23 6.84 5.26
N SER A 196 -18.44 6.28 5.38
CA SER A 196 -18.64 4.86 5.63
C SER A 196 -18.23 4.01 4.44
N TRP A 197 -17.64 2.84 4.71
CA TRP A 197 -17.39 1.84 3.68
C TRP A 197 -18.69 1.46 2.96
N GLY A 198 -18.63 1.40 1.64
CA GLY A 198 -19.75 1.03 0.79
C GLY A 198 -19.29 0.73 -0.63
N LYS A 199 -20.25 0.39 -1.49
CA LYS A 199 -20.00 0.27 -2.93
C LYS A 199 -19.79 1.68 -3.50
N SER A 200 -18.68 1.89 -4.18
CA SER A 200 -18.39 3.14 -4.88
C SER A 200 -19.41 3.40 -6.00
N GLU A 201 -19.91 4.63 -6.07
CA GLU A 201 -20.69 5.18 -7.19
C GLU A 201 -19.76 5.80 -8.24
N ARG A 202 -18.46 5.81 -7.97
CA ARG A 202 -17.39 6.35 -8.81
C ARG A 202 -17.52 7.85 -9.08
N LYS A 203 -18.06 8.58 -8.12
CA LYS A 203 -18.17 10.04 -8.16
C LYS A 203 -16.94 10.69 -7.58
N ILE A 204 -16.42 11.75 -8.22
CA ILE A 204 -15.19 12.45 -7.78
C ILE A 204 -15.23 12.88 -6.31
N SER A 205 -16.42 13.17 -5.77
CA SER A 205 -16.66 13.53 -4.37
C SER A 205 -16.31 12.42 -3.37
N GLU A 206 -16.14 11.17 -3.78
CA GLU A 206 -15.63 10.09 -2.92
C GLU A 206 -14.12 10.25 -2.61
N TRP A 207 -13.41 11.07 -3.37
CA TRP A 207 -11.96 11.27 -3.25
C TRP A 207 -11.57 12.71 -2.89
N VAL A 208 -12.34 13.70 -3.38
CA VAL A 208 -12.05 15.13 -3.26
C VAL A 208 -12.84 15.78 -2.13
N ILE A 209 -12.18 16.64 -1.35
CA ILE A 209 -12.83 17.49 -0.32
C ILE A 209 -13.28 18.81 -0.93
N ASN A 210 -12.36 19.51 -1.64
CA ASN A 210 -12.63 20.80 -2.24
C ASN A 210 -12.58 20.71 -3.77
N THR A 211 -13.71 20.98 -4.42
CA THR A 211 -13.81 21.21 -5.87
C THR A 211 -14.02 22.70 -6.10
N LYS A 212 -13.31 23.30 -7.07
CA LYS A 212 -13.65 24.64 -7.56
C LYS A 212 -15.05 24.66 -8.17
#